data_AF-A0A1S8RT15-F1
#
_entry.id   AF-A0A1S8RT15-F1
#
_cell.length_a   1.000
_cell.length_b   1.000
_cell.length_c   1.000
_cell.angle_alpha   90.00
_cell.angle_beta   90.00
_cell.angle_gamma   90.00
#
_symmetry.space_group_name_H-M   'P 1'
#
loop_
_entity.id
_entity.type
_entity.pdbx_description
1 polymer ?
#
loop_
_entity_poly.entity_id
_entity_poly.type
_entity_poly.pdbx_seq_one_letter_code
_entity_poly.pdbx_strand_id
1 'polypeptide(L)'
;MNNLLDFTLEELKAWMKENGESAFRGQQILSWIYKGVKEFDDMRNIPKPLVHKLKENFFVGLPKIVEVYKSNIDGTEKFLLGFKDGNLIESVLMRYKHGNSICISTQVGCAMGCKFCASTIEGKVRNLTTGEILSQIMVVQDYINERISNVVLMGSGEPFDNYDNVMKFLKIVSAEYALNIGQRHITLSTCGIVPKIYELADKELSITLAISLHAFSNDKRKEIMPIANRYSIEEILEACRYYISKTNRRITFEYALVKDVNDGREDAKALGKLLKGMLCHVNLIPVNEIKENTYKRSSKKAIEDFSEILKNHGIEVTTRREMGSDINAACGQLRRSYINTQEIEGEQNGRFS
;
A
#
# COMPACT_ATOMS: atom_id res chain seq x y z
N MET A 1 -23.97 -10.16 7.13
CA MET A 1 -24.15 -8.75 6.73
C MET A 1 -22.88 -8.32 6.02
N ASN A 2 -22.99 -7.73 4.83
CA ASN A 2 -21.86 -7.41 3.97
C ASN A 2 -21.39 -5.97 4.17
N ASN A 3 -20.10 -5.68 3.97
CA ASN A 3 -19.66 -4.28 3.93
C ASN A 3 -20.00 -3.69 2.56
N LEU A 4 -20.79 -2.61 2.52
CA LEU A 4 -21.19 -1.96 1.28
C LEU A 4 -19.98 -1.43 0.49
N LEU A 5 -18.89 -1.07 1.19
CA LEU A 5 -17.66 -0.59 0.56
C LEU A 5 -16.92 -1.67 -0.25
N ASP A 6 -17.28 -2.95 -0.09
CA ASP A 6 -16.73 -4.04 -0.91
C ASP A 6 -17.38 -4.10 -2.30
N PHE A 7 -18.45 -3.35 -2.57
CA PHE A 7 -19.25 -3.46 -3.79
C PHE A 7 -18.86 -2.40 -4.82
N THR A 8 -18.69 -2.84 -6.06
CA THR A 8 -18.69 -1.94 -7.22
C THR A 8 -20.10 -1.43 -7.49
N LEU A 9 -20.21 -0.34 -8.26
CA LEU A 9 -21.52 0.16 -8.69
C LEU A 9 -22.35 -0.90 -9.41
N GLU A 10 -21.72 -1.72 -10.25
CA GLU A 10 -22.43 -2.75 -11.03
C GLU A 10 -22.96 -3.88 -10.13
N GLU A 11 -22.18 -4.32 -9.15
CA GLU A 11 -22.64 -5.31 -8.17
C GLU A 11 -23.78 -4.75 -7.31
N LEU A 12 -23.69 -3.48 -6.90
CA LEU A 12 -24.76 -2.86 -6.12
C LEU A 12 -26.03 -2.67 -6.97
N LYS A 13 -25.90 -2.28 -8.24
CA LYS A 13 -27.03 -2.22 -9.20
C LYS A 13 -27.68 -3.59 -9.39
N ALA A 14 -26.90 -4.67 -9.47
CA ALA A 14 -27.40 -6.03 -9.57
C ALA A 14 -28.20 -6.38 -8.31
N TRP A 15 -27.62 -6.13 -7.12
CA TRP A 15 -28.30 -6.34 -5.85
C TRP A 15 -29.62 -5.56 -5.73
N MET A 16 -29.68 -4.30 -6.20
CA MET A 16 -30.93 -3.53 -6.23
C MET A 16 -32.01 -4.26 -7.03
N LYS A 17 -31.68 -4.73 -8.24
CA LYS A 17 -32.64 -5.44 -9.10
C LYS A 17 -33.14 -6.74 -8.46
N GLU A 18 -32.22 -7.52 -7.90
CA GLU A 18 -32.54 -8.78 -7.21
C GLU A 18 -33.46 -8.57 -6.00
N ASN A 19 -33.44 -7.39 -5.39
CA ASN A 19 -34.25 -7.04 -4.24
C ASN A 19 -35.49 -6.18 -4.59
N GLY A 20 -35.89 -6.16 -5.86
CA GLY A 20 -37.11 -5.48 -6.33
C GLY A 20 -37.02 -3.95 -6.38
N GLU A 21 -35.80 -3.40 -6.42
CA GLU A 21 -35.53 -1.97 -6.47
C GLU A 21 -35.00 -1.56 -7.85
N SER A 22 -35.17 -0.28 -8.19
CA SER A 22 -34.60 0.26 -9.42
C SER A 22 -33.08 0.36 -9.35
N ALA A 23 -32.37 -0.09 -10.40
CA ALA A 23 -30.91 -0.13 -10.44
C ALA A 23 -30.23 1.21 -10.12
N PHE A 24 -30.81 2.34 -10.53
CA PHE A 24 -30.24 3.67 -10.28
C PHE A 24 -30.12 4.00 -8.78
N ARG A 25 -30.87 3.31 -7.89
CA ARG A 25 -30.75 3.47 -6.44
C ARG A 25 -29.35 3.12 -5.94
N GLY A 26 -28.66 2.17 -6.58
CA GLY A 26 -27.26 1.84 -6.25
C GLY A 26 -26.33 3.05 -6.39
N GLN A 27 -26.50 3.84 -7.46
CA GLN A 27 -25.73 5.08 -7.66
C GLN A 27 -26.04 6.13 -6.58
N GLN A 28 -27.30 6.27 -6.18
CA GLN A 28 -27.70 7.21 -5.14
C GLN A 28 -27.10 6.85 -3.78
N ILE A 29 -27.12 5.57 -3.42
CA ILE A 29 -26.56 5.07 -2.18
C ILE A 29 -25.05 5.32 -2.16
N LEU A 30 -24.31 4.92 -3.21
CA LEU A 30 -22.87 5.19 -3.28
C LEU A 30 -22.55 6.69 -3.23
N SER A 31 -23.35 7.54 -3.89
CA SER A 31 -23.17 8.98 -3.80
C SER A 31 -23.25 9.51 -2.37
N TRP A 32 -24.12 8.96 -1.51
CA TRP A 32 -24.20 9.35 -0.10
C TRP A 32 -22.97 8.90 0.69
N ILE A 33 -22.55 7.66 0.47
CA ILE A 33 -21.40 7.05 1.15
C ILE A 33 -20.13 7.85 0.86
N TYR A 34 -19.87 8.18 -0.42
CA TYR A 34 -18.70 8.95 -0.81
C TYR A 34 -18.82 10.46 -0.49
N LYS A 35 -19.99 10.93 -0.06
CA LYS A 35 -20.19 12.25 0.57
C LYS A 35 -20.01 12.22 2.10
N GLY A 36 -19.65 11.07 2.67
CA GLY A 36 -19.36 10.91 4.10
C GLY A 36 -20.55 10.48 4.96
N VAL A 37 -21.71 10.17 4.37
CA VAL A 37 -22.87 9.64 5.13
C VAL A 37 -22.63 8.18 5.46
N LYS A 38 -22.64 7.85 6.76
CA LYS A 38 -22.31 6.52 7.29
C LYS A 38 -23.55 5.72 7.70
N GLU A 39 -24.60 6.42 8.13
CA GLU A 39 -25.87 5.82 8.53
C GLU A 39 -26.89 5.85 7.38
N PHE A 40 -27.55 4.72 7.13
CA PHE A 40 -28.52 4.64 6.03
C PHE A 40 -29.77 5.52 6.24
N ASP A 41 -30.13 5.84 7.49
CA ASP A 41 -31.27 6.72 7.79
C ASP A 41 -31.06 8.17 7.33
N ASP A 42 -29.81 8.60 7.23
CA ASP A 42 -29.47 9.97 6.85
C ASP A 42 -29.59 10.20 5.33
N MET A 43 -29.87 9.15 4.56
CA MET A 43 -30.02 9.19 3.11
C MET A 43 -31.42 9.68 2.70
N ARG A 44 -31.65 11.00 2.79
CA ARG A 44 -32.99 11.64 2.67
C ARG A 44 -33.78 11.34 1.38
N ASN A 45 -33.13 10.93 0.29
CA ASN A 45 -33.78 10.61 -0.98
C ASN A 45 -34.00 9.10 -1.20
N ILE A 46 -33.70 8.27 -0.20
CA ILE A 46 -33.87 6.81 -0.23
C ILE A 46 -35.16 6.44 0.54
N PRO A 47 -36.09 5.69 -0.08
CA PRO A 47 -37.33 5.29 0.60
C PRO A 47 -37.06 4.46 1.85
N LYS A 48 -37.87 4.66 2.92
CA LYS A 48 -37.76 3.91 4.18
C LYS A 48 -37.73 2.38 4.01
N PRO A 49 -38.55 1.75 3.13
CA PRO A 49 -38.46 0.30 2.90
C PRO A 49 -37.08 -0.14 2.38
N LEU A 50 -36.45 0.66 1.52
CA LEU A 50 -35.10 0.38 1.02
C LEU A 50 -34.04 0.59 2.11
N VAL A 51 -34.16 1.63 2.93
CA VAL A 51 -33.27 1.82 4.10
C VAL A 51 -33.31 0.60 5.02
N HIS A 52 -34.48 0.02 5.26
CA HIS A 52 -34.62 -1.19 6.07
C HIS A 52 -33.88 -2.39 5.44
N LYS A 53 -34.12 -2.67 4.14
CA LYS A 53 -33.39 -3.72 3.41
C LYS A 53 -31.87 -3.52 3.47
N LEU A 54 -31.40 -2.27 3.34
CA LEU A 54 -29.98 -1.95 3.43
C LEU A 54 -29.41 -2.29 4.80
N LYS A 55 -30.11 -1.94 5.89
CA LYS A 55 -29.69 -2.24 7.27
C LYS A 55 -29.66 -3.73 7.59
N GLU A 56 -30.52 -4.53 6.97
CA GLU A 56 -30.54 -5.99 7.17
C GLU A 56 -29.39 -6.68 6.44
N ASN A 57 -28.96 -6.14 5.30
CA ASN A 57 -28.03 -6.81 4.39
C ASN A 57 -26.62 -6.21 4.42
N PHE A 58 -26.50 -4.92 4.73
CA PHE A 58 -25.26 -4.17 4.64
C PHE A 58 -24.92 -3.39 5.90
N PHE A 59 -23.64 -3.08 6.03
CA PHE A 59 -23.13 -2.03 6.90
C PHE A 59 -22.05 -1.23 6.16
N VAL A 60 -21.69 -0.06 6.70
CA VAL A 60 -20.55 0.73 6.22
C VAL A 60 -19.38 0.51 7.17
N GLY A 61 -18.41 -0.31 6.74
CA GLY A 61 -17.27 -0.69 7.57
C GLY A 61 -16.11 0.30 7.45
N LEU A 62 -15.93 1.15 8.46
CA LEU A 62 -14.77 2.04 8.59
C LEU A 62 -13.92 1.60 9.79
N PRO A 63 -12.58 1.60 9.68
CA PRO A 63 -11.72 1.35 10.84
C PRO A 63 -11.81 2.52 11.82
N LYS A 64 -11.62 2.22 13.10
CA LYS A 64 -11.45 3.23 14.14
C LYS A 64 -10.02 3.75 14.11
N ILE A 65 -9.83 5.06 14.20
CA ILE A 65 -8.53 5.64 14.52
C ILE A 65 -8.24 5.34 15.99
N VAL A 66 -7.29 4.44 16.24
CA VAL A 66 -6.85 4.07 17.58
C VAL A 66 -5.86 5.12 18.09
N GLU A 67 -4.91 5.52 17.24
CA GLU A 67 -3.88 6.49 17.59
C GLU A 67 -3.37 7.24 16.35
N VAL A 68 -2.89 8.46 16.55
CA VAL A 68 -2.29 9.30 15.49
C VAL A 68 -0.96 9.86 15.98
N TYR A 69 0.09 9.63 15.22
CA TYR A 69 1.43 10.16 15.46
C TYR A 69 1.72 11.23 14.41
N LYS A 70 2.08 12.43 14.84
CA LYS A 70 2.33 13.57 13.95
C LYS A 70 3.80 13.97 13.99
N SER A 71 4.43 14.03 12.83
CA SER A 71 5.80 14.50 12.70
C SER A 71 5.85 16.01 12.94
N ASN A 72 6.79 16.43 13.78
CA ASN A 72 7.08 17.85 14.03
C ASN A 72 7.97 18.46 12.95
N ILE A 73 8.48 17.63 12.01
CA ILE A 73 9.50 18.03 11.03
C ILE A 73 8.89 18.31 9.66
N ASP A 74 7.99 17.46 9.19
CA ASP A 74 7.53 17.50 7.79
C ASP A 74 6.01 17.34 7.60
N GLY A 75 5.24 17.29 8.70
CA GLY A 75 3.79 17.17 8.66
C GLY A 75 3.28 15.77 8.26
N THR A 76 4.15 14.75 8.22
CA THR A 76 3.75 13.34 8.09
C THR A 76 2.89 12.94 9.29
N GLU A 77 1.75 12.30 9.04
CA GLU A 77 0.88 11.77 10.08
C GLU A 77 0.73 10.26 9.90
N LYS A 78 1.01 9.47 10.92
CA LYS A 78 0.86 8.02 10.90
C LYS A 78 -0.31 7.60 11.78
N PHE A 79 -1.18 6.77 11.23
CA PHE A 79 -2.44 6.35 11.81
C PHE A 79 -2.36 4.87 12.18
N LEU A 80 -2.69 4.54 13.42
CA LEU A 80 -3.01 3.19 13.84
C LEU A 80 -4.52 2.99 13.72
N LEU A 81 -4.93 2.09 12.83
CA LEU A 81 -6.32 1.87 12.46
C LEU A 81 -6.77 0.48 12.93
N GLY A 82 -7.89 0.41 13.64
CA GLY A 82 -8.46 -0.82 14.20
C GLY A 82 -9.74 -1.26 13.50
N PHE A 83 -9.79 -2.53 13.11
CA PHE A 83 -10.96 -3.16 12.51
C PHE A 83 -11.80 -3.91 13.57
N LYS A 84 -13.03 -4.30 13.19
CA LYS A 84 -14.01 -4.93 14.10
C LYS A 84 -13.57 -6.29 14.65
N ASP A 85 -12.65 -6.95 13.95
CA ASP A 85 -12.08 -8.24 14.33
C ASP A 85 -10.89 -8.09 15.30
N GLY A 86 -10.63 -6.88 15.79
CA GLY A 86 -9.55 -6.58 16.73
C GLY A 86 -8.18 -6.39 16.09
N ASN A 87 -8.06 -6.60 14.77
CA ASN A 87 -6.80 -6.41 14.08
C ASN A 87 -6.49 -4.93 13.83
N LEU A 88 -5.21 -4.61 13.93
CA LEU A 88 -4.66 -3.27 13.72
C LEU A 88 -3.85 -3.24 12.42
N ILE A 89 -3.94 -2.13 11.68
CA ILE A 89 -3.05 -1.80 10.56
C ILE A 89 -2.56 -0.36 10.66
N GLU A 90 -1.60 -0.03 9.82
CA GLU A 90 -1.04 1.31 9.72
C GLU A 90 -1.39 1.95 8.37
N SER A 91 -1.62 3.26 8.40
CA SER A 91 -1.65 4.12 7.22
C SER A 91 -0.79 5.36 7.47
N VAL A 92 -0.11 5.88 6.44
CA VAL A 92 0.78 7.05 6.57
C VAL A 92 0.34 8.12 5.60
N LEU A 93 -0.04 9.28 6.11
CA LEU A 93 -0.26 10.50 5.33
C LEU A 93 1.06 11.24 5.16
N MET A 94 1.41 11.56 3.92
CA MET A 94 2.55 12.39 3.55
C MET A 94 2.05 13.64 2.84
N ARG A 95 2.48 14.80 3.33
CA ARG A 95 2.10 16.11 2.78
C ARG A 95 3.18 16.60 1.82
N TYR A 96 2.87 16.66 0.54
CA TYR A 96 3.76 17.20 -0.48
C TYR A 96 3.25 18.52 -1.05
N LYS A 97 4.14 19.30 -1.68
CA LYS A 97 3.76 20.55 -2.38
C LYS A 97 2.71 20.36 -3.47
N HIS A 98 2.62 19.16 -4.05
CA HIS A 98 1.67 18.80 -5.11
C HIS A 98 0.38 18.15 -4.58
N GLY A 99 0.23 18.02 -3.25
CA GLY A 99 -0.96 17.45 -2.61
C GLY A 99 -0.65 16.35 -1.60
N ASN A 100 -1.72 15.84 -0.99
CA ASN A 100 -1.67 14.79 0.01
C ASN A 100 -1.53 13.41 -0.63
N SER A 101 -0.57 12.63 -0.14
CA SER A 101 -0.34 11.23 -0.52
C SER A 101 -0.59 10.32 0.68
N ILE A 102 -1.25 9.19 0.48
CA ILE A 102 -1.45 8.19 1.54
C ILE A 102 -0.76 6.86 1.19
N CYS A 103 -0.02 6.32 2.14
CA CYS A 103 0.46 4.95 2.13
C CYS A 103 -0.55 4.06 2.85
N ILE A 104 -1.06 3.05 2.16
CA ILE A 104 -2.10 2.15 2.67
C ILE A 104 -1.62 0.70 2.74
N SER A 105 -2.15 -0.04 3.70
CA SER A 105 -1.94 -1.47 3.87
C SER A 105 -2.93 -2.28 3.01
N THR A 106 -2.51 -3.47 2.58
CA THR A 106 -3.35 -4.42 1.82
C THR A 106 -3.62 -5.71 2.58
N GLN A 107 -2.89 -5.97 3.67
CA GLN A 107 -3.02 -7.14 4.52
C GLN A 107 -2.78 -6.74 5.98
N VAL A 108 -3.27 -7.57 6.90
CA VAL A 108 -2.83 -7.54 8.31
C VAL A 108 -1.58 -8.42 8.41
N GLY A 109 -0.43 -7.77 8.58
CA GLY A 109 0.87 -8.45 8.46
C GLY A 109 1.26 -8.76 7.01
N CYS A 110 2.29 -9.58 6.80
CA CYS A 110 2.77 -9.95 5.47
C CYS A 110 3.52 -11.30 5.49
N ALA A 111 3.25 -12.16 4.50
CA ALA A 111 3.83 -13.50 4.42
C ALA A 111 5.17 -13.55 3.66
N MET A 112 5.64 -12.44 3.09
CA MET A 112 6.80 -12.45 2.18
C MET A 112 8.15 -12.65 2.87
N GLY A 113 8.22 -12.45 4.19
CA GLY A 113 9.43 -12.74 4.98
C GLY A 113 10.64 -11.84 4.70
N CYS A 114 10.46 -10.68 4.07
CA CYS A 114 11.55 -9.73 3.79
C CYS A 114 12.26 -9.30 5.09
N LYS A 115 13.55 -9.57 5.22
CA LYS A 115 14.29 -9.43 6.49
C LYS A 115 14.41 -7.98 7.00
N PHE A 116 14.25 -7.00 6.12
CA PHE A 116 14.28 -5.57 6.46
C PHE A 116 12.89 -5.00 6.77
N CYS A 117 11.81 -5.78 6.68
CA CYS A 117 10.43 -5.33 6.81
C CYS A 117 9.84 -5.73 8.17
N ALA A 118 9.39 -4.76 8.97
CA ALA A 118 8.76 -5.05 10.25
C ALA A 118 7.42 -5.79 10.09
N SER A 119 6.67 -5.52 9.00
CA SER A 119 5.37 -6.16 8.73
C SER A 119 5.44 -7.68 8.52
N THR A 120 6.63 -8.27 8.31
CA THR A 120 6.77 -9.72 8.12
C THR A 120 7.15 -10.48 9.38
N ILE A 121 7.49 -9.80 10.48
CA ILE A 121 8.02 -10.44 11.71
C ILE A 121 6.99 -11.40 12.33
N GLU A 122 5.73 -11.02 12.35
CA GLU A 122 4.62 -11.83 12.89
C GLU A 122 3.86 -12.60 11.78
N GLY A 123 4.39 -12.59 10.55
CA GLY A 123 3.74 -13.21 9.39
C GLY A 123 2.46 -12.51 8.95
N LYS A 124 1.65 -13.21 8.14
CA LYS A 124 0.34 -12.74 7.66
C LYS A 124 -0.77 -13.30 8.54
N VAL A 125 -1.65 -12.43 9.02
CA VAL A 125 -2.90 -12.82 9.68
C VAL A 125 -4.00 -13.05 8.64
N ARG A 126 -4.29 -12.03 7.81
CA ARG A 126 -5.30 -12.12 6.75
C ARG A 126 -5.15 -11.04 5.69
N ASN A 127 -5.83 -11.24 4.58
CA ASN A 127 -6.05 -10.21 3.56
C ASN A 127 -7.07 -9.17 4.07
N LEU A 128 -6.86 -7.91 3.67
CA LEU A 128 -7.90 -6.88 3.82
C LEU A 128 -8.92 -7.02 2.69
N THR A 129 -10.20 -6.78 2.99
CA THR A 129 -11.22 -6.68 1.94
C THR A 129 -11.05 -5.39 1.14
N THR A 130 -11.73 -5.33 0.00
CA THR A 130 -11.75 -4.12 -0.86
C THR A 130 -12.15 -2.87 -0.08
N GLY A 131 -13.20 -2.96 0.72
CA GLY A 131 -13.72 -1.89 1.56
C GLY A 131 -12.79 -1.53 2.72
N GLU A 132 -12.06 -2.48 3.29
CA GLU A 132 -11.03 -2.21 4.31
C GLU A 132 -9.81 -1.49 3.72
N ILE A 133 -9.42 -1.79 2.48
CA ILE A 133 -8.36 -1.05 1.76
C ILE A 133 -8.83 0.38 1.46
N LEU A 134 -10.04 0.53 0.92
CA LEU A 134 -10.62 1.82 0.55
C LEU A 134 -10.87 2.74 1.75
N SER A 135 -11.38 2.18 2.84
CA SER A 135 -11.77 2.93 4.03
C SER A 135 -10.60 3.58 4.77
N GLN A 136 -9.36 3.09 4.58
CA GLN A 136 -8.16 3.79 5.06
C GLN A 136 -8.09 5.22 4.51
N ILE A 137 -8.36 5.39 3.22
CA ILE A 137 -8.35 6.70 2.56
C ILE A 137 -9.51 7.55 3.10
N MET A 138 -10.70 6.98 3.20
CA MET A 138 -11.90 7.70 3.65
C MET A 138 -11.75 8.21 5.09
N VAL A 139 -11.28 7.35 6.00
CA VAL A 139 -11.10 7.71 7.41
C VAL A 139 -10.02 8.78 7.59
N VAL A 140 -8.89 8.66 6.90
CA VAL A 140 -7.81 9.66 6.99
C VAL A 140 -8.25 10.98 6.34
N GLN A 141 -8.93 10.93 5.18
CA GLN A 141 -9.46 12.12 4.51
C GLN A 141 -10.49 12.86 5.38
N ASP A 142 -11.43 12.14 6.00
CA ASP A 142 -12.39 12.71 6.95
C ASP A 142 -11.67 13.35 8.15
N TYR A 143 -10.63 12.70 8.69
CA TYR A 143 -9.88 13.19 9.84
C TYR A 143 -9.14 14.49 9.56
N ILE A 144 -8.45 14.59 8.41
CA ILE A 144 -7.71 15.81 8.05
C ILE A 144 -8.60 16.88 7.41
N ASN A 145 -9.83 16.54 7.02
CA ASN A 145 -10.75 17.41 6.28
C ASN A 145 -10.12 18.03 5.01
N GLU A 146 -9.30 17.25 4.32
CA GLU A 146 -8.59 17.63 3.09
C GLU A 146 -8.56 16.46 2.11
N ARG A 147 -8.66 16.75 0.81
CA ARG A 147 -8.63 15.71 -0.24
C ARG A 147 -7.29 15.00 -0.29
N ILE A 148 -7.34 13.66 -0.35
CA ILE A 148 -6.18 12.83 -0.69
C ILE A 148 -6.22 12.54 -2.19
N SER A 149 -5.13 12.87 -2.89
CA SER A 149 -5.07 12.78 -4.35
C SER A 149 -4.06 11.76 -4.88
N ASN A 150 -3.20 11.21 -4.02
CA ASN A 150 -2.21 10.20 -4.40
C ASN A 150 -2.23 9.03 -3.41
N VAL A 151 -2.06 7.81 -3.92
CA VAL A 151 -2.13 6.58 -3.13
C VAL A 151 -0.94 5.69 -3.46
N VAL A 152 -0.26 5.19 -2.43
CA VAL A 152 0.80 4.19 -2.59
C VAL A 152 0.45 2.93 -1.79
N LEU A 153 0.46 1.78 -2.44
CA LEU A 153 0.23 0.47 -1.81
C LEU A 153 1.59 -0.07 -1.39
N MET A 154 2.15 0.56 -0.36
CA MET A 154 3.46 0.26 0.23
C MET A 154 3.38 0.09 1.75
N GLY A 155 2.17 -0.02 2.30
CA GLY A 155 1.92 -0.30 3.71
C GLY A 155 2.20 -1.76 4.06
N SER A 156 1.49 -2.30 5.06
CA SER A 156 1.61 -3.72 5.39
C SER A 156 0.95 -4.60 4.33
N GLY A 157 1.65 -5.66 3.92
CA GLY A 157 1.16 -6.68 3.00
C GLY A 157 1.79 -6.62 1.61
N GLU A 158 1.66 -7.73 0.87
CA GLU A 158 2.01 -7.84 -0.55
C GLU A 158 0.73 -7.72 -1.39
N PRO A 159 0.56 -6.63 -2.17
CA PRO A 159 -0.67 -6.40 -2.93
C PRO A 159 -1.03 -7.53 -3.90
N PHE A 160 -0.04 -8.22 -4.49
CA PHE A 160 -0.32 -9.34 -5.38
C PHE A 160 -0.69 -10.65 -4.67
N ASP A 161 -0.43 -10.77 -3.37
CA ASP A 161 -0.92 -11.86 -2.52
C ASP A 161 -2.38 -11.59 -2.04
N ASN A 162 -2.88 -10.37 -2.27
CA ASN A 162 -4.28 -9.97 -2.11
C ASN A 162 -4.90 -9.45 -3.42
N TYR A 163 -4.59 -10.14 -4.52
CA TYR A 163 -4.83 -9.64 -5.88
C TYR A 163 -6.26 -9.18 -6.15
N ASP A 164 -7.26 -10.03 -5.87
CA ASP A 164 -8.65 -9.74 -6.25
C ASP A 164 -9.22 -8.51 -5.53
N ASN A 165 -8.97 -8.40 -4.22
CA ASN A 165 -9.40 -7.23 -3.45
C ASN A 165 -8.67 -5.96 -3.90
N VAL A 166 -7.37 -6.05 -4.18
CA VAL A 166 -6.59 -4.91 -4.66
C VAL A 166 -7.06 -4.46 -6.05
N MET A 167 -7.31 -5.38 -6.97
CA MET A 167 -7.81 -5.03 -8.31
C MET A 167 -9.19 -4.38 -8.24
N LYS A 168 -10.09 -4.92 -7.40
CA LYS A 168 -11.40 -4.33 -7.17
C LYS A 168 -11.29 -2.95 -6.52
N PHE A 169 -10.40 -2.78 -5.54
CA PHE A 169 -10.09 -1.48 -4.94
C PHE A 169 -9.62 -0.47 -5.99
N LEU A 170 -8.66 -0.83 -6.85
CA LEU A 170 -8.14 0.05 -7.91
C LEU A 170 -9.26 0.51 -8.86
N LYS A 171 -10.21 -0.38 -9.17
CA LYS A 171 -11.39 -0.03 -9.97
C LYS A 171 -12.28 0.99 -9.25
N ILE A 172 -12.54 0.79 -7.95
CA ILE A 172 -13.43 1.65 -7.18
C ILE A 172 -12.79 3.00 -6.88
N VAL A 173 -11.56 3.04 -6.36
CA VAL A 173 -10.88 4.27 -5.93
C VAL A 173 -10.73 5.29 -7.08
N SER A 174 -10.57 4.79 -8.31
CA SER A 174 -10.46 5.62 -9.52
C SER A 174 -11.79 5.91 -10.22
N ALA A 175 -12.90 5.35 -9.76
CA ALA A 175 -14.19 5.59 -10.39
C ALA A 175 -14.72 7.00 -10.08
N GLU A 176 -15.38 7.61 -11.08
CA GLU A 176 -16.00 8.94 -10.95
C GLU A 176 -17.07 8.98 -9.85
N TYR A 177 -17.80 7.87 -9.66
CA TYR A 177 -18.83 7.76 -8.62
C TYR A 177 -18.27 7.64 -7.19
N ALA A 178 -16.96 7.47 -7.05
CA ALA A 178 -16.28 7.18 -5.79
C ALA A 178 -15.30 8.31 -5.42
N LEU A 179 -14.06 7.97 -5.03
CA LEU A 179 -13.05 8.97 -4.67
C LEU A 179 -12.45 9.69 -5.88
N ASN A 180 -12.64 9.14 -7.08
CA ASN A 180 -12.19 9.71 -8.35
C ASN A 180 -10.69 10.09 -8.32
N ILE A 181 -9.85 9.18 -7.82
CA ILE A 181 -8.39 9.34 -7.83
C ILE A 181 -7.85 8.83 -9.17
N GLY A 182 -7.29 9.73 -9.97
CA GLY A 182 -6.74 9.37 -11.27
C GLY A 182 -5.66 8.27 -11.13
N GLN A 183 -5.75 7.22 -11.94
CA GLN A 183 -4.87 6.04 -11.82
C GLN A 183 -3.38 6.38 -11.85
N ARG A 184 -2.97 7.44 -12.56
CA ARG A 184 -1.57 7.89 -12.61
C ARG A 184 -1.01 8.37 -11.25
N HIS A 185 -1.90 8.67 -10.30
CA HIS A 185 -1.57 9.04 -8.92
C HIS A 185 -1.58 7.84 -7.97
N ILE A 186 -1.70 6.61 -8.50
CA ILE A 186 -1.70 5.38 -7.73
C ILE A 186 -0.45 4.58 -8.08
N THR A 187 0.31 4.22 -7.05
CA THR A 187 1.48 3.34 -7.17
C THR A 187 1.20 2.02 -6.47
N LEU A 188 1.26 0.91 -7.19
CA LEU A 188 1.22 -0.43 -6.63
C LEU A 188 2.65 -0.96 -6.56
N SER A 189 3.10 -1.34 -5.36
CA SER A 189 4.40 -1.98 -5.16
C SER A 189 4.25 -3.48 -4.98
N THR A 190 5.17 -4.27 -5.51
CA THR A 190 5.21 -5.73 -5.30
C THR A 190 6.63 -6.22 -5.05
N CYS A 191 6.78 -7.26 -4.24
CA CYS A 191 8.01 -8.03 -4.08
C CYS A 191 8.37 -8.92 -5.28
N GLY A 192 7.54 -8.93 -6.33
CA GLY A 192 7.82 -9.62 -7.59
C GLY A 192 7.12 -10.98 -7.73
N ILE A 193 5.81 -11.05 -7.46
CA ILE A 193 5.00 -12.23 -7.80
C ILE A 193 4.78 -12.25 -9.32
N VAL A 194 5.67 -12.94 -10.04
CA VAL A 194 5.79 -12.90 -11.50
C VAL A 194 4.46 -13.14 -12.25
N PRO A 195 3.68 -14.20 -11.96
CA PRO A 195 2.40 -14.41 -12.64
C PRO A 195 1.44 -13.22 -12.53
N LYS A 196 1.42 -12.53 -11.38
CA LYS A 196 0.55 -11.39 -11.14
C LYS A 196 1.00 -10.11 -11.84
N ILE A 197 2.29 -9.99 -12.19
CA ILE A 197 2.78 -8.90 -13.05
C ILE A 197 2.18 -9.05 -14.46
N TYR A 198 2.17 -10.28 -15.01
CA TYR A 198 1.53 -10.57 -16.31
C TYR A 198 0.02 -10.29 -16.26
N GLU A 199 -0.69 -10.82 -15.25
CA GLU A 199 -2.12 -10.56 -15.10
C GLU A 199 -2.44 -9.06 -14.95
N LEU A 200 -1.60 -8.29 -14.26
CA LEU A 200 -1.75 -6.84 -14.15
C LEU A 200 -1.52 -6.13 -15.49
N ALA A 201 -0.51 -6.56 -16.25
CA ALA A 201 -0.20 -6.01 -17.57
C ALA A 201 -1.39 -6.13 -18.52
N ASP A 202 -2.07 -7.28 -18.52
CA ASP A 202 -3.23 -7.55 -19.39
C ASP A 202 -4.47 -6.74 -19.01
N LYS A 203 -4.50 -6.11 -17.83
CA LYS A 203 -5.55 -5.15 -17.46
C LYS A 203 -5.33 -3.75 -18.01
N GLU A 204 -4.13 -3.47 -18.54
CA GLU A 204 -3.76 -2.19 -19.18
C GLU A 204 -4.09 -0.94 -18.34
N LEU A 205 -3.95 -1.07 -17.01
CA LEU A 205 -4.21 0.02 -16.08
C LEU A 205 -3.18 1.14 -16.23
N SER A 206 -3.61 2.38 -16.01
CA SER A 206 -2.77 3.57 -16.03
C SER A 206 -2.07 3.85 -14.69
N ILE A 207 -1.92 2.86 -13.82
CA ILE A 207 -1.22 2.97 -12.54
C ILE A 207 0.31 2.94 -12.73
N THR A 208 1.05 3.33 -11.70
CA THR A 208 2.50 3.11 -11.63
C THR A 208 2.78 1.77 -10.97
N LEU A 209 3.53 0.90 -11.63
CA LEU A 209 4.01 -0.36 -11.05
C LEU A 209 5.41 -0.14 -10.47
N ALA A 210 5.56 -0.44 -9.19
CA ALA A 210 6.84 -0.46 -8.48
C ALA A 210 7.24 -1.90 -8.12
N ILE A 211 8.51 -2.23 -8.33
CA ILE A 211 9.10 -3.53 -8.03
C ILE A 211 10.13 -3.35 -6.92
N SER A 212 9.87 -3.99 -5.78
CA SER A 212 10.82 -4.14 -4.68
C SER A 212 11.93 -5.10 -5.08
N LEU A 213 12.97 -4.57 -5.72
CA LEU A 213 14.08 -5.38 -6.26
C LEU A 213 15.18 -5.58 -5.22
N HIS A 214 15.64 -4.49 -4.60
CA HIS A 214 16.58 -4.41 -3.48
C HIS A 214 17.96 -5.12 -3.63
N ALA A 215 18.22 -5.85 -4.71
CA ALA A 215 19.51 -6.43 -5.03
C ALA A 215 19.62 -6.67 -6.55
N PHE A 216 20.85 -6.62 -7.09
CA PHE A 216 21.11 -6.85 -8.51
C PHE A 216 21.35 -8.33 -8.87
N SER A 217 21.67 -9.19 -7.88
CA SER A 217 21.92 -10.62 -8.08
C SER A 217 20.94 -11.47 -7.28
N ASN A 218 20.64 -12.66 -7.82
CA ASN A 218 19.72 -13.60 -7.17
C ASN A 218 20.21 -14.03 -5.78
N ASP A 219 21.51 -14.24 -5.61
CA ASP A 219 22.08 -14.67 -4.32
C ASP A 219 21.86 -13.61 -3.23
N LYS A 220 22.26 -12.36 -3.51
CA LYS A 220 22.01 -11.24 -2.58
C LYS A 220 20.52 -11.03 -2.34
N ARG A 221 19.67 -11.20 -3.37
CA ARG A 221 18.22 -11.04 -3.22
C ARG A 221 17.63 -12.11 -2.30
N LYS A 222 18.05 -13.37 -2.43
CA LYS A 222 17.61 -14.47 -1.54
C LYS A 222 18.02 -14.26 -0.09
N GLU A 223 19.14 -13.58 0.16
CA GLU A 223 19.56 -13.24 1.52
C GLU A 223 18.58 -12.31 2.23
N ILE A 224 17.95 -11.36 1.52
CA ILE A 224 17.07 -10.34 2.11
C ILE A 224 15.58 -10.58 1.86
N MET A 225 15.23 -11.31 0.80
CA MET A 225 13.85 -11.52 0.32
C MET A 225 13.61 -13.00 -0.02
N PRO A 226 12.95 -13.77 0.86
CA PRO A 226 12.68 -15.20 0.64
C PRO A 226 11.94 -15.51 -0.66
N ILE A 227 11.10 -14.61 -1.16
CA ILE A 227 10.39 -14.75 -2.44
C ILE A 227 11.35 -14.94 -3.64
N ALA A 228 12.62 -14.53 -3.52
CA ALA A 228 13.64 -14.75 -4.54
C ALA A 228 14.04 -16.21 -4.72
N ASN A 229 13.65 -17.11 -3.81
CA ASN A 229 13.76 -18.55 -4.01
C ASN A 229 12.72 -19.08 -5.01
N ARG A 230 11.63 -18.34 -5.22
CA ARG A 230 10.55 -18.72 -6.14
C ARG A 230 10.66 -18.04 -7.50
N TYR A 231 11.02 -16.76 -7.51
CA TYR A 231 11.12 -15.96 -8.73
C TYR A 231 12.47 -15.26 -8.80
N SER A 232 13.24 -15.59 -9.84
CA SER A 232 14.52 -14.97 -10.15
C SER A 232 14.36 -13.53 -10.64
N ILE A 233 15.45 -12.77 -10.61
CA ILE A 233 15.50 -11.41 -11.16
C ILE A 233 15.21 -11.44 -12.67
N GLU A 234 15.71 -12.43 -13.40
CA GLU A 234 15.52 -12.59 -14.84
C GLU A 234 14.02 -12.72 -15.19
N GLU A 235 13.30 -13.59 -14.46
CA GLU A 235 11.84 -13.77 -14.62
C GLU A 235 11.07 -12.49 -14.30
N ILE A 236 11.47 -11.77 -13.25
CA ILE A 236 10.86 -10.48 -12.89
C ILE A 236 11.07 -9.46 -13.99
N LEU A 237 12.29 -9.34 -14.52
CA LEU A 237 12.61 -8.39 -15.58
C LEU A 237 11.91 -8.74 -16.89
N GLU A 238 11.69 -10.02 -17.18
CA GLU A 238 10.90 -10.46 -18.32
C GLU A 238 9.44 -10.02 -18.18
N ALA A 239 8.83 -10.26 -17.03
CA ALA A 239 7.47 -9.81 -16.73
C ALA A 239 7.36 -8.27 -16.78
N CYS A 240 8.40 -7.56 -16.32
CA CYS A 240 8.50 -6.11 -16.42
C CYS A 240 8.53 -5.64 -17.89
N ARG A 241 9.32 -6.30 -18.74
CA ARG A 241 9.35 -6.01 -20.19
C ARG A 241 7.98 -6.25 -20.83
N TYR A 242 7.30 -7.33 -20.46
CA TYR A 242 5.93 -7.59 -20.92
C TYR A 242 4.97 -6.48 -20.48
N TYR A 243 4.99 -6.10 -19.20
CA TYR A 243 4.19 -5.00 -18.68
C TYR A 243 4.44 -3.68 -19.43
N ILE A 244 5.70 -3.34 -19.68
CA ILE A 244 6.07 -2.14 -20.48
C ILE A 244 5.52 -2.27 -21.90
N SER A 245 5.64 -3.44 -22.55
CA SER A 245 5.17 -3.64 -23.92
C SER A 245 3.65 -3.50 -24.07
N LYS A 246 2.89 -3.90 -23.04
CA LYS A 246 1.42 -3.80 -23.03
C LYS A 246 0.93 -2.40 -22.71
N THR A 247 1.56 -1.74 -21.76
CA THR A 247 1.02 -0.51 -21.18
C THR A 247 1.73 0.75 -21.69
N ASN A 248 2.92 0.60 -22.26
CA ASN A 248 3.87 1.68 -22.55
C ASN A 248 4.16 2.57 -21.32
N ARG A 249 4.07 1.99 -20.11
CA ARG A 249 4.28 2.70 -18.85
C ARG A 249 5.62 2.33 -18.24
N ARG A 250 6.27 3.33 -17.66
CA ARG A 250 7.52 3.17 -16.93
C ARG A 250 7.31 2.37 -15.65
N ILE A 251 8.25 1.48 -15.36
CA ILE A 251 8.33 0.73 -14.10
C ILE A 251 9.28 1.45 -13.14
N THR A 252 8.92 1.49 -11.86
CA THR A 252 9.82 1.94 -10.80
C THR A 252 10.47 0.74 -10.13
N PHE A 253 11.79 0.70 -10.03
CA PHE A 253 12.50 -0.26 -9.18
C PHE A 253 12.85 0.39 -7.86
N GLU A 254 12.27 -0.13 -6.77
CA GLU A 254 12.62 0.26 -5.41
C GLU A 254 13.89 -0.49 -5.00
N TYR A 255 14.92 0.26 -4.58
CA TYR A 255 16.21 -0.30 -4.21
C TYR A 255 16.62 0.22 -2.82
N ALA A 256 16.64 -0.67 -1.84
CA ALA A 256 16.93 -0.32 -0.46
C ALA A 256 18.45 -0.36 -0.28
N LEU A 257 19.07 0.79 -0.06
CA LEU A 257 20.52 0.90 0.11
C LEU A 257 20.91 0.60 1.56
N VAL A 258 21.63 -0.49 1.73
CA VAL A 258 22.17 -0.99 2.98
C VAL A 258 23.69 -0.92 2.92
N LYS A 259 24.27 -0.25 3.91
CA LYS A 259 25.72 -0.05 4.01
C LYS A 259 26.46 -1.38 4.00
N ASP A 260 27.47 -1.49 3.14
CA ASP A 260 28.40 -2.62 3.01
C ASP A 260 27.72 -3.94 2.58
N VAL A 261 26.47 -3.89 2.11
CA VAL A 261 25.70 -5.06 1.64
C VAL A 261 25.40 -4.94 0.14
N ASN A 262 24.80 -3.83 -0.28
CA ASN A 262 24.31 -3.65 -1.64
C ASN A 262 24.44 -2.20 -2.16
N ASP A 263 25.25 -1.37 -1.51
CA ASP A 263 25.46 0.05 -1.82
C ASP A 263 26.84 0.35 -2.44
N GLY A 264 27.56 -0.68 -2.88
CA GLY A 264 28.88 -0.55 -3.50
C GLY A 264 28.82 -0.07 -4.95
N ARG A 265 29.95 0.45 -5.45
CA ARG A 265 30.06 0.92 -6.85
C ARG A 265 29.87 -0.21 -7.87
N GLU A 266 30.34 -1.42 -7.57
CA GLU A 266 30.14 -2.57 -8.45
C GLU A 266 28.67 -3.02 -8.49
N ASP A 267 27.95 -2.91 -7.37
CA ASP A 267 26.51 -3.16 -7.32
C ASP A 267 25.77 -2.16 -8.24
N ALA A 268 26.12 -0.87 -8.16
CA ALA A 268 25.55 0.18 -9.01
C ALA A 268 25.82 -0.06 -10.51
N LYS A 269 27.04 -0.46 -10.86
CA LYS A 269 27.40 -0.79 -12.26
C LYS A 269 26.64 -2.02 -12.76
N ALA A 270 26.52 -3.05 -11.93
CA ALA A 270 25.82 -4.28 -12.30
C ALA A 270 24.32 -4.01 -12.49
N LEU A 271 23.69 -3.29 -11.57
CA LEU A 271 22.30 -2.84 -11.71
C LEU A 271 22.12 -1.95 -12.94
N GLY A 272 23.06 -1.03 -13.17
CA GLY A 272 23.07 -0.15 -14.33
C GLY A 272 23.09 -0.89 -15.66
N LYS A 273 23.89 -1.95 -15.76
CA LYS A 273 23.93 -2.83 -16.93
C LYS A 273 22.64 -3.64 -17.08
N LEU A 274 22.12 -4.17 -15.97
CA LEU A 274 20.93 -5.03 -15.93
C LEU A 274 19.67 -4.31 -16.43
N LEU A 275 19.52 -3.03 -16.09
CA LEU A 275 18.34 -2.22 -16.42
C LEU A 275 18.52 -1.37 -17.69
N LYS A 276 19.69 -1.41 -18.32
CA LYS A 276 20.03 -0.56 -19.46
C LYS A 276 19.02 -0.76 -20.61
N GLY A 277 18.47 0.35 -21.10
CA GLY A 277 17.50 0.36 -22.21
C GLY A 277 16.06 0.00 -21.81
N MET A 278 15.81 -0.35 -20.55
CA MET A 278 14.45 -0.54 -20.05
C MET A 278 13.81 0.82 -19.74
N LEU A 279 12.52 0.99 -20.09
CA LEU A 279 11.72 2.14 -19.66
C LEU A 279 11.46 2.03 -18.15
N CYS A 280 12.43 2.46 -17.36
CA CYS A 280 12.39 2.33 -15.90
C CYS A 280 12.93 3.57 -15.19
N HIS A 281 12.61 3.62 -13.91
CA HIS A 281 13.10 4.57 -12.93
C HIS A 281 13.63 3.80 -11.72
N VAL A 282 14.75 4.19 -11.14
CA VAL A 282 15.25 3.58 -9.90
C VAL A 282 15.04 4.56 -8.74
N ASN A 283 14.29 4.11 -7.73
CA ASN A 283 14.12 4.85 -6.49
C ASN A 283 15.05 4.25 -5.42
N LEU A 284 16.11 4.98 -5.09
CA LEU A 284 17.06 4.62 -4.05
C LEU A 284 16.48 4.99 -2.69
N ILE A 285 16.30 4.01 -1.81
CA ILE A 285 15.77 4.18 -0.45
C ILE A 285 16.90 3.86 0.54
N PRO A 286 17.54 4.87 1.15
CA PRO A 286 18.44 4.62 2.27
C PRO A 286 17.67 3.92 3.39
N VAL A 287 18.15 2.77 3.87
CA VAL A 287 17.47 2.08 4.97
C VAL A 287 17.53 2.90 6.25
N ASN A 288 16.42 2.89 6.99
CA ASN A 288 16.38 3.43 8.34
C ASN A 288 16.95 2.38 9.30
N GLU A 289 17.72 2.82 10.28
CA GLU A 289 18.25 1.95 11.32
C GLU A 289 17.12 1.63 12.31
N ILE A 290 16.82 0.36 12.50
CA ILE A 290 15.79 -0.09 13.45
C ILE A 290 16.43 -0.96 14.52
N LYS A 291 15.82 -1.05 15.70
CA LYS A 291 16.41 -1.81 16.83
C LYS A 291 16.55 -3.30 16.53
N GLU A 292 15.75 -3.81 15.62
CA GLU A 292 15.55 -5.24 15.40
C GLU A 292 16.39 -5.83 14.27
N ASN A 293 17.17 -5.01 13.54
CA ASN A 293 18.11 -5.51 12.55
C ASN A 293 19.48 -4.84 12.70
N THR A 294 20.49 -5.45 12.07
CA THR A 294 21.87 -4.96 12.08
C THR A 294 22.20 -4.08 10.88
N TYR A 295 21.20 -3.77 10.05
CA TYR A 295 21.39 -3.02 8.82
C TYR A 295 21.65 -1.55 9.11
N LYS A 296 22.69 -1.02 8.48
CA LYS A 296 23.14 0.37 8.66
C LYS A 296 22.83 1.19 7.44
N ARG A 297 22.61 2.48 7.66
CA ARG A 297 22.35 3.44 6.59
C ARG A 297 23.63 3.66 5.77
N SER A 298 23.49 3.64 4.44
CA SER A 298 24.56 4.03 3.52
C SER A 298 24.99 5.49 3.71
N SER A 299 26.27 5.76 3.49
CA SER A 299 26.79 7.13 3.57
C SER A 299 26.23 8.01 2.44
N LYS A 300 26.12 9.33 2.65
CA LYS A 300 25.67 10.27 1.62
C LYS A 300 26.47 10.13 0.32
N LYS A 301 27.80 10.05 0.45
CA LYS A 301 28.71 9.85 -0.68
C LYS A 301 28.45 8.55 -1.43
N ALA A 302 28.21 7.44 -0.73
CA ALA A 302 27.90 6.16 -1.38
C ALA A 302 26.58 6.25 -2.17
N ILE A 303 25.55 6.88 -1.59
CA ILE A 303 24.26 7.09 -2.26
C ILE A 303 24.41 7.98 -3.51
N GLU A 304 25.20 9.05 -3.41
CA GLU A 304 25.50 9.96 -4.52
C GLU A 304 26.28 9.25 -5.64
N ASP A 305 27.36 8.57 -5.31
CA ASP A 305 28.16 7.76 -6.26
C ASP A 305 27.28 6.70 -6.96
N PHE A 306 26.41 6.00 -6.21
CA PHE A 306 25.49 5.00 -6.75
C PHE A 306 24.51 5.63 -7.74
N SER A 307 23.92 6.76 -7.37
CA SER A 307 22.99 7.52 -8.24
C SER A 307 23.67 7.98 -9.52
N GLU A 308 24.89 8.51 -9.43
CA GLU A 308 25.65 8.99 -10.59
C GLU A 308 26.01 7.85 -11.55
N ILE A 309 26.44 6.70 -11.02
CA ILE A 309 26.75 5.51 -11.84
C ILE A 309 25.51 5.04 -12.62
N LEU A 310 24.35 4.98 -11.98
CA LEU A 310 23.10 4.61 -12.65
C LEU A 310 22.69 5.63 -13.74
N LYS A 311 22.80 6.93 -13.46
CA LYS A 311 22.56 8.00 -14.44
C LYS A 311 23.49 7.89 -15.65
N ASN A 312 24.76 7.56 -15.43
CA ASN A 312 25.73 7.31 -16.49
C ASN A 312 25.40 6.09 -17.37
N HIS A 313 24.53 5.18 -16.89
CA HIS A 313 23.96 4.09 -17.69
C HIS A 313 22.64 4.47 -18.39
N GLY A 314 22.20 5.73 -18.29
CA GLY A 314 20.97 6.23 -18.89
C GLY A 314 19.71 5.92 -18.09
N ILE A 315 19.84 5.59 -16.80
CA ILE A 315 18.71 5.26 -15.93
C ILE A 315 18.29 6.52 -15.16
N GLU A 316 16.98 6.80 -15.14
CA GLU A 316 16.43 7.84 -14.26
C GLU A 316 16.50 7.38 -12.80
N VAL A 317 16.97 8.26 -11.91
CA VAL A 317 17.19 7.92 -10.50
C VAL A 317 16.70 9.04 -9.58
N THR A 318 15.97 8.66 -8.54
CA THR A 318 15.69 9.52 -7.39
C THR A 318 16.20 8.87 -6.11
N THR A 319 16.72 9.68 -5.20
CA THR A 319 16.93 9.24 -3.82
C THR A 319 15.71 9.67 -3.01
N ARG A 320 15.01 8.71 -2.42
CA ARG A 320 13.82 8.96 -1.62
C ARG A 320 14.19 9.82 -0.41
N ARG A 321 13.48 10.94 -0.25
CA ARG A 321 13.56 11.75 0.96
C ARG A 321 12.89 10.98 2.09
N GLU A 322 13.55 10.95 3.24
CA GLU A 322 12.97 10.38 4.46
C GLU A 322 11.86 11.30 4.96
N MET A 323 10.72 10.71 5.30
CA MET A 323 9.57 11.42 5.83
C MET A 323 9.10 10.76 7.13
N GLY A 324 8.77 11.56 8.15
CA GLY A 324 8.34 11.10 9.46
C GLY A 324 9.39 10.30 10.24
N SER A 325 10.67 10.67 10.11
CA SER A 325 11.78 10.02 10.80
C SER A 325 11.69 10.11 12.34
N ASP A 326 11.05 11.16 12.85
CA ASP A 326 10.82 11.41 14.28
C ASP A 326 9.68 10.57 14.88
N ILE A 327 8.85 9.94 14.05
CA ILE A 327 7.66 9.20 14.49
C ILE A 327 7.67 7.72 14.08
N ASN A 328 8.83 7.16 13.72
CA ASN A 328 8.93 5.77 13.25
C ASN A 328 7.91 5.47 12.13
N ALA A 329 7.87 6.35 11.12
CA ALA A 329 6.86 6.28 10.06
C ALA A 329 7.01 5.06 9.12
N ALA A 330 8.06 4.24 9.27
CA ALA A 330 8.24 3.04 8.47
C ALA A 330 7.16 1.99 8.78
N CYS A 331 6.82 1.17 7.78
CA CYS A 331 5.69 0.24 7.85
C CYS A 331 5.93 -0.90 8.85
N GLY A 332 4.93 -1.18 9.69
CA GLY A 332 4.88 -2.31 10.63
C GLY A 332 5.40 -2.03 12.05
N GLN A 333 5.95 -0.84 12.30
CA GLN A 333 6.62 -0.51 13.58
C GLN A 333 5.66 -0.13 14.72
N LEU A 334 4.58 0.61 14.43
CA LEU A 334 3.64 1.07 15.47
C LEU A 334 2.71 -0.04 15.94
N ARG A 335 2.16 -0.84 15.01
CA ARG A 335 1.29 -1.98 15.33
C ARG A 335 1.97 -2.88 16.38
N ARG A 336 3.25 -3.17 16.15
CA ARG A 336 4.04 -4.03 17.03
C ARG A 336 4.32 -3.36 18.38
N SER A 337 4.71 -2.09 18.37
CA SER A 337 4.91 -1.34 19.63
C SER A 337 3.65 -1.33 20.49
N TYR A 338 2.48 -1.12 19.87
CA TYR A 338 1.19 -1.08 20.57
C TYR A 338 0.80 -2.44 21.16
N ILE A 339 0.93 -3.52 20.38
CA ILE A 339 0.66 -4.89 20.86
C ILE A 339 1.56 -5.22 22.05
N ASN A 340 2.86 -4.94 21.95
CA ASN A 340 3.80 -5.17 23.05
C ASN A 340 3.44 -4.36 24.31
N THR A 341 3.01 -3.09 24.17
CA THR A 341 2.60 -2.28 25.32
C THR A 341 1.37 -2.87 26.01
N GLN A 342 0.37 -3.33 25.25
CA GLN A 342 -0.83 -3.96 25.83
C GLN A 342 -0.52 -5.30 26.50
N GLU A 343 0.40 -6.11 25.96
CA GLU A 343 0.83 -7.35 26.59
C GLU A 343 1.52 -7.08 27.94
N ILE A 344 2.41 -6.09 28.01
CA ILE A 344 3.08 -5.68 29.26
C ILE A 344 2.07 -5.17 30.29
N GLU A 345 1.10 -4.35 29.88
CA GLU A 345 0.03 -3.85 30.77
C GLU A 345 -0.90 -4.99 31.23
N GLY A 346 -1.18 -5.97 30.36
CA GLY A 346 -1.95 -7.17 30.68
C GLY A 346 -1.25 -8.09 31.67
N GLU A 347 0.06 -8.31 31.51
CA GLU A 347 0.87 -9.11 32.44
C GLU A 347 1.05 -8.44 33.81
N GLN A 348 1.15 -7.10 33.86
CA GLN A 348 1.22 -6.37 35.13
C GLN A 348 -0.10 -6.41 35.90
N ASN A 349 -1.24 -6.35 35.20
CA ASN A 349 -2.56 -6.46 35.81
C ASN A 349 -2.92 -7.91 36.22
N GLY A 350 -2.32 -8.92 35.59
CA GLY A 350 -2.49 -10.34 35.94
C GLY A 350 -1.60 -10.85 37.10
N ARG A 351 -0.67 -10.04 37.62
CA ARG A 351 0.16 -10.37 38.80
C ARG A 351 -0.41 -9.88 40.13
N PHE A 352 -1.58 -9.24 40.10
CA PHE A 352 -2.30 -8.76 41.29
C PHE A 352 -3.71 -9.38 41.46
N SER A 353 -4.02 -10.46 40.73
CA SER A 353 -5.27 -11.22 40.87
C SER A 353 -5.08 -12.53 41.62
#